data_AF-A0A6G2V1Q7-F1
#
_entry.id   AF-A0A6G2V1Q7-F1
#
_cell.length_a   1.000
_cell.length_b   1.000
_cell.length_c   1.000
_cell.angle_alpha   90.00
_cell.angle_beta   90.00
_cell.angle_gamma   90.00
#
_symmetry.space_group_name_H-M   'P 1'
#
loop_
_entity.id
_entity.type
_entity.pdbx_description
1 polymer ?
#
loop_
_entity_poly.entity_id
_entity_poly.type
_entity_poly.pdbx_seq_one_letter_code
_entity_poly.pdbx_strand_id
1 'polypeptide(L)'
;MGLRRGHPRAPHATALRAACSCGWRGTTLRPVDWQQVAAEGPDDYDTQGPHDDWTQHMADVEHRAVPIPEDAAALLDQLRQRLDALASDAPLAALRLVAVLECSIAEAGAVAAHMARTGDQSWDAIATALSITDSEARSRLHRYARHY
;
A
#
# COMPACT_ATOMS: atom_id res chain seq x y z
N MET A 1 53.65 3.71 -3.47
CA MET A 1 52.90 3.33 -4.68
C MET A 1 51.82 2.33 -4.27
N GLY A 2 50.67 2.81 -3.80
CA GLY A 2 49.58 1.98 -3.26
C GLY A 2 48.42 1.92 -4.25
N LEU A 3 48.17 0.75 -4.81
CA LEU A 3 47.09 0.46 -5.76
C LEU A 3 45.73 0.68 -5.08
N ARG A 4 45.01 1.76 -5.44
CA ARG A 4 43.58 1.90 -5.12
C ARG A 4 42.81 0.89 -5.96
N ARG A 5 42.24 -0.11 -5.29
CA ARG A 5 41.32 -1.10 -5.88
C ARG A 5 40.07 -0.38 -6.38
N GLY A 6 39.86 -0.38 -7.70
CA GLY A 6 38.63 0.10 -8.32
C GLY A 6 37.46 -0.78 -7.88
N HIS A 7 36.45 -0.17 -7.25
CA HIS A 7 35.18 -0.86 -7.05
C HIS A 7 34.52 -1.00 -8.42
N PRO A 8 33.97 -2.18 -8.78
CA PRO A 8 33.18 -2.31 -10.00
C PRO A 8 32.04 -1.29 -9.91
N ARG A 9 31.97 -0.38 -10.89
CA ARG A 9 30.88 0.60 -11.01
C ARG A 9 29.57 -0.18 -11.01
N ALA A 10 28.76 0.00 -9.97
CA ALA A 10 27.41 -0.54 -9.97
C ALA A 10 26.66 0.05 -11.19
N PRO A 11 25.84 -0.75 -11.88
CA PRO A 11 25.05 -0.24 -12.99
C PRO A 11 24.14 0.89 -12.50
N HIS A 12 24.22 2.03 -13.17
CA HIS A 12 23.34 3.17 -12.91
C HIS A 12 22.02 3.00 -13.68
N ALA A 13 20.90 3.32 -13.03
CA ALA A 13 19.59 3.28 -13.67
C ALA A 13 19.49 4.32 -14.79
N THR A 14 18.97 3.97 -15.96
CA THR A 14 18.85 4.92 -17.09
C THR A 14 17.64 5.85 -16.94
N ALA A 15 16.59 5.40 -16.25
CA ALA A 15 15.35 6.13 -16.09
C ALA A 15 14.61 5.71 -14.80
N LEU A 16 13.71 6.58 -14.36
CA LEU A 16 12.79 6.41 -13.25
C LEU A 16 11.34 6.45 -13.72
N ARG A 17 10.47 5.74 -13.00
CA ARG A 17 9.01 5.76 -13.16
C ARG A 17 8.35 5.49 -11.82
N ALA A 18 7.11 5.92 -11.71
CA ALA A 18 6.28 5.66 -10.53
C ALA A 18 5.98 4.16 -10.38
N ALA A 19 5.79 3.71 -9.14
CA ALA A 19 5.27 2.40 -8.81
C ALA A 19 4.41 2.49 -7.55
N CYS A 20 3.40 1.64 -7.46
CA CYS A 20 2.54 1.53 -6.28
C CYS A 20 2.58 0.10 -5.72
N SER A 21 2.35 -0.07 -4.42
CA SER A 21 2.27 -1.37 -3.76
C SER A 21 1.15 -2.25 -4.33
N CYS A 22 0.12 -1.65 -4.93
CA CYS A 22 -0.94 -2.35 -5.68
C CYS A 22 -0.46 -2.93 -7.02
N GLY A 23 0.84 -2.89 -7.33
CA GLY A 23 1.42 -3.46 -8.55
C GLY A 23 1.38 -2.55 -9.78
N TRP A 24 0.69 -1.41 -9.72
CA TRP A 24 0.69 -0.41 -10.77
C TRP A 24 2.09 0.16 -11.03
N ARG A 25 2.39 0.47 -12.30
CA ARG A 25 3.62 1.13 -12.73
C ARG A 25 3.29 2.26 -13.70
N GLY A 26 3.92 3.42 -13.48
CA GLY A 26 3.85 4.54 -14.41
C GLY A 26 4.35 4.15 -15.80
N THR A 27 3.70 4.67 -16.83
CA THR A 27 4.05 4.41 -18.23
C THR A 27 5.20 5.30 -18.71
N THR A 28 5.35 6.49 -18.12
CA THR A 28 6.38 7.45 -18.48
C THR A 28 7.72 7.10 -17.82
N LEU A 29 8.69 6.71 -18.64
CA LEU A 29 10.09 6.59 -18.22
C LEU A 29 10.74 7.98 -18.34
N ARG A 30 11.25 8.50 -17.22
CA ARG A 30 11.94 9.80 -17.18
C ARG A 30 13.44 9.56 -16.96
N PRO A 31 14.32 10.05 -17.85
CA PRO A 31 15.77 9.83 -17.74
C PRO A 31 16.34 10.33 -16.41
N VAL A 32 17.37 9.65 -15.90
CA VAL A 32 18.15 10.13 -14.75
C VAL A 32 19.37 10.89 -15.24
N ASP A 33 19.52 12.15 -14.84
CA ASP A 33 20.75 12.91 -15.08
C ASP A 33 21.81 12.59 -14.02
N TRP A 34 22.68 11.62 -14.33
CA TRP A 34 23.79 11.25 -13.43
C TRP A 34 24.90 12.29 -13.35
N GLN A 35 24.95 13.27 -14.28
CA GLN A 35 25.89 14.38 -14.14
C GLN A 35 25.41 15.34 -13.05
N GLN A 36 24.11 15.64 -13.02
CA GLN A 36 23.48 16.41 -11.95
C GLN A 36 23.65 15.72 -10.58
N VAL A 37 23.29 14.44 -10.48
CA VAL A 37 23.45 13.64 -9.24
C VAL A 37 24.89 13.61 -8.74
N ALA A 38 25.87 13.55 -9.65
CA ALA A 38 27.29 13.57 -9.27
C ALA A 38 27.74 14.94 -8.72
N ALA A 39 27.07 16.02 -9.10
CA ALA A 39 27.40 17.39 -8.68
C ALA A 39 26.68 17.80 -7.39
N GLU A 40 25.42 17.38 -7.22
CA GLU A 40 24.53 17.85 -6.16
C GLU A 40 24.50 16.87 -4.97
N GLY A 41 24.41 15.56 -5.25
CA GLY A 41 24.34 14.53 -4.23
C GLY A 41 23.64 13.26 -4.74
N PRO A 42 23.85 12.10 -4.08
CA PRO A 42 23.33 10.81 -4.55
C PRO A 42 21.81 10.71 -4.65
N ASP A 43 21.07 11.57 -3.94
CA ASP A 43 19.61 11.63 -3.91
C ASP A 43 19.03 12.81 -4.70
N ASP A 44 19.89 13.63 -5.32
CA ASP A 44 19.51 14.87 -6.02
C ASP A 44 19.23 14.61 -7.50
N TYR A 45 18.24 13.77 -7.77
CA TYR A 45 17.62 13.59 -9.09
C TYR A 45 16.16 14.01 -9.06
N ASP A 46 15.64 14.51 -10.19
CA ASP A 46 14.25 14.94 -10.29
C ASP A 46 13.27 13.77 -10.11
N THR A 47 12.50 13.83 -9.03
CA THR A 47 11.43 12.88 -8.70
C THR A 47 10.03 13.47 -8.87
N GLN A 48 9.91 14.73 -9.28
CA GLN A 48 8.62 15.41 -9.39
C GLN A 48 7.71 14.68 -10.39
N GLY A 49 8.25 14.31 -11.55
CA GLY A 49 7.50 13.60 -12.57
C GLY A 49 6.89 12.26 -12.09
N PRO A 50 7.67 11.29 -11.57
CA PRO A 50 7.11 10.08 -11.00
C PRO A 50 6.19 10.33 -9.80
N HIS A 51 6.48 11.35 -9.00
CA HIS A 51 5.63 11.72 -7.89
C HIS A 51 4.24 12.16 -8.39
N ASP A 52 4.18 13.02 -9.41
CA ASP A 52 2.93 13.48 -10.01
C ASP A 52 2.13 12.31 -10.61
N ASP A 53 2.79 11.39 -11.34
CA ASP A 53 2.15 10.18 -11.86
C ASP A 53 1.58 9.30 -10.72
N TRP A 54 2.33 9.17 -9.62
CA TRP A 54 1.89 8.42 -8.44
C TRP A 54 0.72 9.11 -7.73
N THR A 55 0.76 10.43 -7.58
CA THR A 55 -0.32 11.22 -6.98
C THR A 55 -1.61 11.08 -7.79
N GLN A 56 -1.52 11.19 -9.13
CA GLN A 56 -2.68 10.96 -10.00
C GLN A 56 -3.21 9.54 -9.84
N HIS A 57 -2.33 8.54 -9.80
CA HIS A 57 -2.74 7.16 -9.58
C HIS A 57 -3.46 6.96 -8.24
N MET A 58 -2.97 7.58 -7.16
CA MET A 58 -3.62 7.53 -5.84
C MET A 58 -5.02 8.17 -5.86
N ALA A 59 -5.18 9.29 -6.56
CA ALA A 59 -6.50 9.91 -6.74
C ALA A 59 -7.46 9.01 -7.53
N ASP A 60 -6.98 8.34 -8.58
CA ASP A 60 -7.78 7.39 -9.36
C ASP A 60 -8.18 6.16 -8.53
N VAL A 61 -7.29 5.68 -7.67
CA VAL A 61 -7.56 4.58 -6.74
C VAL A 61 -8.65 4.97 -5.73
N GLU A 62 -8.49 6.13 -5.08
CA GLU A 62 -9.48 6.65 -4.12
C GLU A 62 -10.86 6.82 -4.77
N HIS A 63 -10.91 7.35 -6.00
CA HIS A 63 -12.16 7.55 -6.72
C HIS A 63 -12.88 6.24 -7.10
N ARG A 64 -12.14 5.15 -7.30
CA ARG A 64 -12.69 3.84 -7.69
C ARG A 64 -13.01 2.95 -6.50
N ALA A 65 -12.44 3.23 -5.33
CA ALA A 65 -12.69 2.47 -4.12
C ALA A 65 -14.17 2.58 -3.73
N VAL A 66 -14.72 1.49 -3.17
CA VAL A 66 -16.05 1.56 -2.58
C VAL A 66 -15.96 2.46 -1.34
N PRO A 67 -16.73 3.57 -1.28
CA PRO A 67 -16.63 4.48 -0.16
C PRO A 67 -17.04 3.78 1.13
N ILE A 68 -16.25 3.96 2.18
CA ILE A 68 -16.63 3.53 3.52
C ILE A 68 -17.76 4.46 4.00
N PRO A 69 -18.87 3.93 4.54
CA PRO A 69 -19.91 4.75 5.15
C PRO A 69 -19.33 5.73 6.18
N GLU A 70 -19.80 6.98 6.18
CA GLU A 70 -19.23 8.08 6.98
C GLU A 70 -19.22 7.76 8.48
N ASP A 71 -20.27 7.11 8.98
CA ASP A 71 -20.38 6.66 10.36
C ASP A 71 -19.32 5.60 10.71
N ALA A 72 -19.06 4.66 9.81
CA ALA A 72 -18.01 3.67 9.97
C ALA A 72 -16.61 4.32 9.92
N ALA A 73 -16.37 5.29 9.03
CA ALA A 73 -15.13 6.03 8.97
C ALA A 73 -14.86 6.81 10.27
N ALA A 74 -15.87 7.48 10.81
CA ALA A 74 -15.78 8.20 12.09
C ALA A 74 -15.49 7.27 13.28
N LEU A 75 -16.03 6.05 13.29
CA LEU A 75 -15.73 5.05 14.32
C LEU A 75 -14.27 4.56 14.23
N LEU A 76 -13.76 4.34 13.02
CA LEU A 76 -12.36 3.94 12.80
C LEU A 76 -11.40 5.03 13.28
N ASP A 77 -11.70 6.31 13.02
CA ASP A 77 -10.88 7.42 13.50
C ASP A 77 -10.86 7.53 15.02
N GLN A 78 -12.01 7.37 15.68
CA GLN A 78 -12.08 7.34 17.15
C GLN A 78 -11.29 6.18 17.74
N LEU A 79 -11.38 4.99 17.12
CA LEU A 79 -10.64 3.82 17.55
C LEU A 79 -9.13 4.02 17.42
N ARG A 80 -8.67 4.63 16.31
CA ARG A 80 -7.25 4.96 16.09
C ARG A 80 -6.73 5.91 17.15
N GLN A 81 -7.44 7.01 17.41
CA GLN A 81 -7.07 7.96 18.47
C GLN A 81 -6.98 7.28 19.84
N ARG A 82 -7.90 6.35 20.13
CA ARG A 82 -7.88 5.62 21.40
C ARG A 82 -6.70 4.65 21.50
N LEU A 83 -6.36 3.96 20.40
CA LEU A 83 -5.19 3.08 20.32
C LEU A 83 -3.90 3.88 20.49
N ASP A 84 -3.77 5.04 19.86
CA ASP A 84 -2.60 5.92 19.98
C ASP A 84 -2.39 6.38 21.44
N ALA A 85 -3.47 6.80 22.12
CA ALA A 85 -3.42 7.14 23.53
C ALA A 85 -3.03 5.94 24.41
N LEU A 86 -3.64 4.78 24.18
CA LEU A 86 -3.32 3.56 24.93
C LEU A 86 -1.90 3.06 24.69
N ALA A 87 -1.36 3.21 23.48
CA ALA A 87 0.00 2.80 23.18
C ALA A 87 1.02 3.54 24.06
N SER A 88 0.73 4.80 24.39
CA SER A 88 1.56 5.64 25.27
C SER A 88 1.28 5.37 26.75
N ASP A 89 0.00 5.33 27.14
CA ASP A 89 -0.40 5.30 28.56
C ASP A 89 -0.46 3.88 29.16
N ALA A 90 -0.79 2.88 28.33
CA ALA A 90 -1.06 1.51 28.74
C ALA A 90 -0.79 0.49 27.60
N PRO A 91 0.49 0.29 27.20
CA PRO A 91 0.85 -0.45 25.98
C PRO A 91 0.34 -1.90 25.96
N LEU A 92 0.26 -2.58 27.11
CA LEU A 92 -0.32 -3.94 27.17
C LEU A 92 -1.83 -3.94 26.91
N ALA A 93 -2.55 -2.89 27.33
CA ALA A 93 -3.97 -2.72 27.02
C ALA A 93 -4.17 -2.41 25.52
N ALA A 94 -3.27 -1.63 24.92
CA ALA A 94 -3.27 -1.41 23.47
C ALA A 94 -3.08 -2.72 22.70
N LEU A 95 -2.08 -3.53 23.06
CA LEU A 95 -1.84 -4.85 22.44
C LEU A 95 -3.02 -5.79 22.62
N ARG A 96 -3.67 -5.79 23.81
CA ARG A 96 -4.86 -6.59 24.05
C ARG A 96 -6.02 -6.15 23.16
N LEU A 97 -6.23 -4.85 23.00
CA LEU A 97 -7.26 -4.30 22.12
C LEU A 97 -7.00 -4.69 20.66
N VAL A 98 -5.75 -4.57 20.18
CA VAL A 98 -5.34 -5.01 18.84
C VAL A 98 -5.67 -6.50 18.63
N ALA A 99 -5.30 -7.37 19.57
CA ALA A 99 -5.59 -8.80 19.46
C ALA A 99 -7.10 -9.11 19.38
N VAL A 100 -7.93 -8.34 20.10
CA VAL A 100 -9.40 -8.47 20.01
C VAL A 100 -9.90 -7.99 18.64
N LEU A 101 -9.38 -6.87 18.14
CA LEU A 101 -9.75 -6.34 16.82
C LEU A 101 -9.36 -7.31 15.69
N GLU A 102 -8.19 -7.94 15.76
CA GLU A 102 -7.76 -8.94 14.79
C GLU A 102 -8.75 -10.10 14.68
N CYS A 103 -9.26 -10.59 15.82
CA CYS A 103 -10.29 -11.64 15.87
C CYS A 103 -11.59 -11.17 15.20
N SER A 104 -12.09 -10.00 15.60
CA SER A 104 -13.33 -9.43 15.04
C SER A 104 -13.22 -9.16 13.53
N ILE A 105 -12.07 -8.67 13.06
CA ILE A 105 -11.80 -8.43 11.64
C ILE A 105 -11.74 -9.76 10.87
N ALA A 106 -11.15 -10.80 11.45
CA ALA A 106 -11.10 -12.12 10.83
C ALA A 106 -12.51 -12.70 10.63
N GLU A 107 -13.35 -12.63 11.67
CA GLU A 107 -14.75 -13.10 11.61
C GLU A 107 -15.58 -12.31 10.60
N ALA A 108 -15.57 -10.97 10.70
CA ALA A 108 -16.30 -10.10 9.77
C ALA A 108 -15.82 -10.28 8.32
N GLY A 109 -14.50 -10.40 8.13
CA GLY A 109 -13.88 -10.66 6.83
C GLY A 109 -14.31 -12.00 6.22
N ALA A 110 -14.42 -13.06 7.04
CA ALA A 110 -14.89 -14.37 6.58
C ALA A 110 -16.33 -14.31 6.06
N VAL A 111 -17.22 -13.64 6.82
CA VAL A 111 -18.62 -13.44 6.42
C VAL A 111 -18.73 -12.61 5.13
N ALA A 112 -18.06 -11.46 5.07
CA ALA A 112 -18.08 -10.60 3.89
C ALA A 112 -17.52 -11.30 2.65
N ALA A 113 -16.42 -12.05 2.80
CA ALA A 113 -15.83 -12.83 1.72
C ALA A 113 -16.75 -13.96 1.25
N HIS A 114 -17.49 -14.61 2.16
CA HIS A 114 -18.50 -15.60 1.79
C HIS A 114 -19.62 -14.95 0.97
N MET A 115 -20.16 -13.83 1.45
CA MET A 115 -21.24 -13.09 0.76
C MET A 115 -20.82 -12.57 -0.61
N ALA A 116 -19.61 -12.06 -0.76
CA ALA A 116 -19.08 -11.62 -2.06
C ALA A 116 -18.98 -12.77 -3.06
N ARG A 117 -18.56 -13.97 -2.60
CA ARG A 117 -18.46 -15.17 -3.45
C ARG A 117 -19.82 -15.74 -3.82
N THR A 118 -20.80 -15.74 -2.91
CA THR A 118 -22.14 -16.27 -3.21
C THR A 118 -23.02 -15.28 -3.97
N GLY A 119 -22.73 -13.99 -3.88
CA GLY A 119 -23.37 -12.92 -4.65
C GLY A 119 -22.84 -12.72 -6.07
N ASP A 120 -22.12 -13.72 -6.61
CA ASP A 120 -21.58 -13.77 -7.99
C ASP A 120 -20.78 -12.51 -8.41
N GLN A 121 -20.09 -11.88 -7.45
CA GLN A 121 -19.24 -10.73 -7.75
C GLN A 121 -18.01 -11.19 -8.54
N SER A 122 -17.71 -10.51 -9.65
CA SER A 122 -16.51 -10.80 -10.42
C SER A 122 -15.25 -10.46 -9.60
N TRP A 123 -14.15 -11.18 -9.87
CA TRP A 123 -12.89 -10.89 -9.19
C TRP A 123 -12.36 -9.48 -9.48
N ASP A 124 -12.64 -8.95 -10.67
CA ASP A 124 -12.31 -7.58 -11.05
C ASP A 124 -13.08 -6.54 -10.19
N ALA A 125 -14.37 -6.79 -9.93
CA ALA A 125 -15.17 -5.94 -9.06
C ALA A 125 -14.68 -5.98 -7.60
N ILE A 126 -14.32 -7.17 -7.09
CA ILE A 126 -13.76 -7.34 -5.75
C ILE A 126 -12.39 -6.64 -5.62
N ALA A 127 -11.53 -6.83 -6.62
CA ALA A 127 -10.21 -6.20 -6.67
C ALA A 127 -10.31 -4.67 -6.70
N THR A 128 -11.21 -4.13 -7.52
CA THR A 128 -11.52 -2.70 -7.59
C THR A 128 -12.05 -2.17 -6.26
N ALA A 129 -13.04 -2.86 -5.67
CA ALA A 129 -13.62 -2.44 -4.39
C ALA A 129 -12.59 -2.39 -3.26
N LEU A 130 -11.62 -3.32 -3.26
CA LEU A 130 -10.55 -3.40 -2.28
C LEU A 130 -9.30 -2.58 -2.66
N SER A 131 -9.29 -1.94 -3.82
CA SER A 131 -8.13 -1.20 -4.36
C SER A 131 -6.84 -2.03 -4.42
N ILE A 132 -6.93 -3.30 -4.82
CA ILE A 132 -5.81 -4.25 -4.93
C ILE A 132 -5.85 -4.98 -6.28
N THR A 133 -4.79 -5.75 -6.59
CA THR A 133 -4.80 -6.60 -7.80
C THR A 133 -5.78 -7.76 -7.67
N ASP A 134 -6.22 -8.27 -8.82
CA ASP A 134 -7.03 -9.49 -8.93
C ASP A 134 -6.39 -10.71 -8.23
N SER A 135 -5.08 -10.91 -8.38
CA SER A 135 -4.34 -11.96 -7.66
C SER A 135 -4.34 -11.77 -6.15
N GLU A 136 -4.26 -10.52 -5.70
CA GLU A 136 -4.22 -10.19 -4.28
C GLU A 136 -5.61 -10.25 -3.64
N ALA A 137 -6.65 -9.88 -4.39
CA ALA A 137 -8.05 -10.09 -4.01
C ALA A 137 -8.33 -11.58 -3.78
N ARG A 138 -7.91 -12.45 -4.71
CA ARG A 138 -8.02 -13.91 -4.52
C ARG A 138 -7.29 -14.39 -3.27
N SER A 139 -6.03 -14.01 -3.11
CA SER A 139 -5.23 -14.38 -1.93
C SER A 139 -5.86 -13.92 -0.62
N ARG A 140 -6.37 -12.68 -0.58
CA ARG A 140 -7.01 -12.08 0.60
C ARG A 140 -8.33 -12.76 0.93
N LEU A 141 -9.21 -13.00 -0.05
CA LEU A 141 -10.47 -13.71 0.17
C LEU A 141 -10.27 -15.17 0.57
N HIS A 142 -9.24 -15.85 0.03
CA HIS A 142 -8.86 -17.19 0.49
C HIS A 142 -8.39 -17.17 1.94
N ARG A 143 -7.65 -16.14 2.37
CA ARG A 143 -7.24 -16.00 3.78
C ARG A 143 -8.43 -15.85 4.71
N TYR A 144 -9.39 -15.00 4.34
CA TYR A 144 -10.64 -14.86 5.11
C TYR A 144 -11.43 -16.16 5.20
N ALA A 145 -11.38 -17.01 4.17
CA ALA A 145 -12.05 -18.30 4.16
C ALA A 145 -11.36 -19.40 5.00
N ARG A 146 -10.09 -19.23 5.41
CA ARG A 146 -9.33 -20.22 6.19
C ARG A 146 -9.61 -20.20 7.69
N HIS A 147 -10.32 -19.19 8.17
CA HIS A 147 -10.70 -19.05 9.57
C HIS A 147 -12.11 -19.60 9.86
N TYR A 148 -12.69 -20.32 8.90
CA TYR A 148 -13.85 -21.22 9.04
C TYR A 148 -13.37 -22.67 9.03
#